data_AF-A0A6L6X244-F1
#
_entry.id   AF-A0A6L6X244-F1
#
_cell.length_a   1.000
_cell.length_b   1.000
_cell.length_c   1.000
_cell.angle_alpha   90.00
_cell.angle_beta   90.00
_cell.angle_gamma   90.00
#
_symmetry.space_group_name_H-M   'P 1'
#
loop_
_entity.id
_entity.type
_entity.pdbx_description
1 polymer ?
#
loop_
_entity_poly.entity_id
_entity_poly.type
_entity_poly.pdbx_seq_one_letter_code
_entity_poly.pdbx_strand_id
1 'polypeptide(L)'
;MWEGERTQQALSLIADLPGSEQHRCFLPGWGIRAHDLTSQLFEIAFCFRCHGARTWAPDLPVAQQRHAFDQQIQAFDAESPAALELLHRFRSCLPPLIAFDRHDP
;
A
#
# COMPACT_ATOMS: atom_id res chain seq x y z
N MET A 1 -2.81 2.71 -14.72
CA MET A 1 -3.17 3.89 -13.90
C MET A 1 -4.65 3.80 -13.58
N TRP A 2 -5.06 4.08 -12.34
CA TRP A 2 -6.47 4.10 -11.94
C TRP A 2 -6.96 5.55 -11.93
N GLU A 3 -8.18 5.77 -12.44
CA GLU A 3 -8.80 7.09 -12.55
C GLU A 3 -10.30 7.01 -12.23
N GLY A 4 -10.89 8.14 -11.81
CA GLY A 4 -12.32 8.26 -11.52
C GLY A 4 -12.83 7.26 -10.48
N GLU A 5 -13.89 6.54 -10.81
CA GLU A 5 -14.54 5.57 -9.92
C GLU A 5 -13.57 4.50 -9.40
N ARG A 6 -12.62 4.04 -10.22
CA ARG A 6 -11.64 3.02 -9.81
C ARG A 6 -10.74 3.52 -8.69
N THR A 7 -10.37 4.80 -8.73
CA THR A 7 -9.62 5.46 -7.66
C THR A 7 -10.45 5.54 -6.39
N GLN A 8 -11.70 5.98 -6.49
CA GLN A 8 -12.58 6.10 -5.32
C GLN A 8 -12.78 4.75 -4.62
N GLN A 9 -13.07 3.69 -5.39
CA GLN A 9 -13.22 2.34 -4.84
C GLN A 9 -11.93 1.84 -4.17
N ALA A 10 -10.75 2.11 -4.76
CA ALA A 10 -9.47 1.73 -4.15
C ALA A 10 -9.23 2.48 -2.83
N LEU A 11 -9.56 3.77 -2.76
CA LEU A 11 -9.44 4.56 -1.53
C LEU A 11 -10.42 4.07 -0.45
N SER A 12 -11.64 3.70 -0.81
CA SER A 12 -12.60 3.08 0.12
C SER A 12 -12.07 1.77 0.69
N LEU A 13 -11.49 0.89 -0.13
CA LEU A 13 -10.88 -0.35 0.34
C LEU A 13 -9.75 -0.09 1.35
N ILE A 14 -8.92 0.94 1.14
CA ILE A 14 -7.85 1.33 2.06
C ILE A 14 -8.43 1.83 3.39
N ALA A 15 -9.48 2.65 3.33
CA ALA A 15 -10.15 3.17 4.52
C ALA A 15 -10.83 2.07 5.35
N ASP A 16 -11.29 1.01 4.69
CA ASP A 16 -11.97 -0.13 5.32
C ASP A 16 -11.00 -1.22 5.81
N LEU A 17 -9.68 -1.03 5.69
CA LEU A 17 -8.70 -1.99 6.19
C LEU A 17 -8.78 -2.06 7.72
N PRO A 18 -9.16 -3.22 8.31
CA PRO A 18 -9.15 -3.37 9.75
C PRO A 18 -7.71 -3.42 10.26
N GLY A 19 -7.47 -2.90 11.46
CA GLY A 19 -6.16 -3.01 12.11
C GLY A 19 -5.83 -4.46 12.48
N SER A 20 -4.54 -4.78 12.62
CA SER A 20 -4.04 -6.09 13.05
C SER A 20 -2.82 -5.97 13.97
N GLU A 21 -2.22 -7.09 14.38
CA GLU A 21 -0.92 -7.08 15.04
C GLU A 21 0.21 -6.83 14.03
N GLN A 22 1.20 -6.04 14.43
CA GLN A 22 2.29 -5.63 13.55
C GLN A 22 3.43 -6.65 13.55
N HIS A 23 3.83 -7.14 12.38
CA HIS A 23 5.04 -7.94 12.20
C HIS A 23 6.21 -7.08 11.69
N ARG A 24 7.46 -7.47 12.00
CA ARG A 24 8.64 -6.77 11.47
C ARG A 24 8.66 -6.84 9.95
N CYS A 25 8.70 -5.68 9.31
CA CYS A 25 8.64 -5.55 7.86
C CYS A 25 9.97 -5.03 7.31
N PHE A 26 10.55 -5.71 6.31
CA PHE A 26 11.80 -5.29 5.68
C PHE A 26 11.67 -4.82 4.22
N LEU A 27 10.62 -5.24 3.50
CA LEU A 27 10.41 -4.91 2.09
C LEU A 27 8.91 -4.86 1.76
N PRO A 28 8.29 -3.67 1.60
CA PRO A 28 6.94 -3.59 1.08
C PRO A 28 6.91 -3.92 -0.42
N GLY A 29 5.97 -4.78 -0.83
CA GLY A 29 5.89 -5.32 -2.18
C GLY A 29 4.94 -4.57 -3.12
N TRP A 30 4.03 -3.76 -2.58
CA TRP A 30 2.96 -3.08 -3.31
C TRP A 30 2.83 -1.62 -2.87
N GLY A 31 2.28 -0.76 -3.72
CA GLY A 31 2.02 0.62 -3.33
C GLY A 31 1.18 1.43 -4.31
N ILE A 32 0.66 2.54 -3.81
CA ILE A 32 -0.13 3.53 -4.53
C ILE A 32 0.58 4.87 -4.40
N ARG A 33 0.76 5.56 -5.52
CA ARG A 33 1.06 6.99 -5.54
C ARG A 33 -0.15 7.73 -6.05
N ALA A 34 -0.73 8.56 -5.19
CA ALA A 34 -1.86 9.41 -5.53
C ALA A 34 -1.33 10.76 -6.00
N HIS A 35 -1.87 11.23 -7.12
CA HIS A 35 -1.53 12.52 -7.70
C HIS A 35 -2.81 13.32 -7.96
N ASP A 36 -2.71 14.64 -7.84
CA ASP A 36 -3.63 15.53 -8.54
C ASP A 36 -3.08 15.86 -9.94
N LEU A 37 -3.58 16.91 -10.57
CA LEU A 37 -3.15 17.30 -11.91
C LEU A 37 -1.69 17.77 -12.00
N THR A 38 -1.07 18.15 -10.87
CA THR A 38 0.22 18.87 -10.88
C THR A 38 1.22 18.33 -9.87
N SER A 39 0.79 17.53 -8.88
CA SER A 39 1.57 17.14 -7.73
C SER A 39 1.21 15.76 -7.20
N GLN A 40 2.14 15.12 -6.48
CA GLN A 40 1.84 13.93 -5.70
C GLN A 40 1.14 14.36 -4.41
N LEU A 41 0.00 13.77 -4.11
CA LEU A 41 -0.74 14.02 -2.87
C LEU A 41 -0.19 13.17 -1.72
N PHE A 42 -0.01 11.88 -1.98
CA PHE A 42 0.57 10.94 -1.03
C PHE A 42 1.06 9.67 -1.73
N GLU A 43 1.85 8.89 -1.01
CA GLU A 43 2.23 7.52 -1.37
C GLU A 43 1.85 6.58 -0.23
N ILE A 44 1.36 5.38 -0.53
CA ILE A 44 1.17 4.33 0.46
C ILE A 44 1.84 3.06 -0.05
N ALA A 45 2.66 2.42 0.77
CA ALA A 45 3.22 1.10 0.50
C ALA A 45 2.60 0.07 1.43
N PHE A 46 2.25 -1.07 0.87
CA PHE A 46 1.62 -2.18 1.55
C PHE A 46 2.52 -3.42 1.49
N CYS A 47 2.52 -4.18 2.57
CA CYS A 47 3.10 -5.50 2.64
C CYS A 47 2.08 -6.47 3.23
N PHE A 48 1.42 -7.23 2.36
CA PHE A 48 0.45 -8.26 2.73
C PHE A 48 1.07 -9.46 3.45
N ARG A 49 2.42 -9.58 3.49
CA ARG A 49 3.11 -10.61 4.27
C ARG A 49 3.34 -10.19 5.72
N CYS A 50 3.72 -8.94 5.96
CA CYS A 50 4.00 -8.42 7.31
C CYS A 50 2.80 -7.67 7.90
N HIS A 51 1.69 -7.57 7.15
CA HIS A 51 0.47 -6.87 7.55
C HIS A 51 0.70 -5.37 7.79
N GLY A 52 1.71 -4.79 7.14
CA GLY A 52 2.13 -3.41 7.36
C GLY A 52 1.80 -2.49 6.19
N ALA A 53 1.12 -1.38 6.46
CA ALA A 53 0.88 -0.28 5.54
C ALA A 53 1.67 0.95 6.00
N ARG A 54 2.20 1.72 5.04
CA ARG A 54 2.99 2.90 5.32
C ARG A 54 2.63 4.02 4.38
N THR A 55 2.32 5.20 4.92
CA THR A 55 1.93 6.37 4.14
C THR A 55 3.00 7.45 4.19
N TRP A 56 3.26 8.12 3.07
CA TRP A 56 4.09 9.30 2.94
C TRP A 56 3.26 10.44 2.34
N ALA A 57 3.35 11.62 2.94
CA ALA A 57 2.85 12.85 2.34
C ALA A 57 4.05 13.77 2.02
N PRO A 58 4.06 14.45 0.86
CA PRO A 58 5.18 15.30 0.45
C PRO A 58 5.40 16.49 1.40
N ASP A 59 4.38 16.89 2.16
CA ASP A 59 4.40 18.11 2.98
C ASP A 59 5.23 17.99 4.27
N LEU A 60 5.77 16.81 4.58
CA LEU A 60 6.60 16.61 5.76
C LEU A 60 8.09 16.90 5.46
N PRO A 61 8.80 17.68 6.30
CA PRO A 61 10.24 17.88 6.15
C PRO A 61 11.01 16.56 6.20
N VAL A 62 12.09 16.44 5.40
CA VAL A 62 12.88 15.19 5.21
C VAL A 62 13.34 14.53 6.52
N ALA A 63 13.67 15.33 7.54
CA ALA A 63 14.05 14.81 8.85
C ALA A 63 12.86 14.15 9.59
N GLN A 64 11.66 14.73 9.49
CA GLN A 64 10.44 14.10 9.99
C GLN A 64 10.02 12.89 9.15
N GLN A 65 10.26 12.89 7.83
CA GLN A 65 10.03 11.71 6.98
C GLN A 65 10.88 10.49 7.40
N ARG A 66 12.10 10.73 7.90
CA ARG A 66 13.00 9.69 8.42
C ARG A 66 12.61 9.20 9.82
N HIS A 67 12.15 10.05 10.72
CA HIS A 67 11.64 9.60 12.02
C HIS A 67 10.27 8.92 11.92
N ALA A 68 9.43 9.38 11.00
CA ALA A 68 8.23 8.68 10.56
C ALA A 68 8.54 7.29 9.98
N PHE A 69 9.72 7.09 9.40
CA PHE A 69 10.13 5.82 8.78
C PHE A 69 10.01 4.62 9.73
N ASP A 70 10.40 4.80 10.98
CA ASP A 70 10.37 3.74 12.00
C ASP A 70 9.08 3.71 12.83
N GLN A 71 8.23 4.76 12.75
CA GLN A 71 7.11 4.97 13.68
C GLN A 71 5.72 4.91 13.01
N GLN A 72 5.60 4.89 11.68
CA GLN A 72 4.32 5.00 10.96
C GLN A 72 3.93 3.79 10.11
N ILE A 73 4.46 2.60 10.38
CA ILE A 73 3.88 1.39 9.81
C ILE A 73 2.60 1.09 10.60
N GLN A 74 1.45 1.31 9.96
CA GLN A 74 0.15 0.92 10.49
C GLN A 74 -0.10 -0.54 10.16
N ALA A 75 -0.49 -1.33 11.16
CA ALA A 75 -0.86 -2.71 10.94
C ALA A 75 -2.26 -2.79 10.32
N PHE A 76 -2.44 -3.67 9.33
CA PHE A 76 -3.73 -3.98 8.72
C PHE A 76 -3.93 -5.49 8.59
N ASP A 77 -5.16 -5.96 8.65
CA ASP A 77 -5.47 -7.36 8.42
C ASP A 77 -5.39 -7.69 6.93
N ALA A 78 -4.31 -8.37 6.53
CA ALA A 78 -4.04 -8.74 5.14
C ALA A 78 -4.94 -9.86 4.62
N GLU A 79 -5.67 -10.56 5.50
CA GLU A 79 -6.62 -11.61 5.14
C GLU A 79 -8.06 -11.09 5.06
N SER A 80 -8.29 -9.83 5.48
CA SER A 80 -9.61 -9.21 5.38
C SER A 80 -10.12 -9.14 3.94
N PRO A 81 -11.45 -9.16 3.70
CA PRO A 81 -12.01 -9.07 2.36
C PRO A 81 -11.53 -7.82 1.58
N ALA A 82 -11.38 -6.68 2.28
CA ALA A 82 -10.88 -5.45 1.69
C ALA A 82 -9.41 -5.56 1.24
N ALA A 83 -8.57 -6.18 2.07
CA ALA A 83 -7.17 -6.42 1.74
C ALA A 83 -7.02 -7.38 0.54
N LEU A 84 -7.80 -8.47 0.51
CA LEU A 84 -7.77 -9.43 -0.58
C LEU A 84 -8.20 -8.81 -1.92
N GLU A 85 -9.24 -7.99 -1.91
CA GLU A 85 -9.69 -7.25 -3.10
C GLU A 85 -8.63 -6.22 -3.56
N LEU A 86 -8.02 -5.48 -2.63
CA LEU A 86 -6.96 -4.53 -2.95
C LEU A 86 -5.73 -5.24 -3.57
N LEU A 87 -5.33 -6.39 -3.01
CA LEU A 87 -4.25 -7.22 -3.55
C LEU A 87 -4.59 -7.78 -4.93
N HIS A 88 -5.84 -8.21 -5.15
CA HIS A 88 -6.31 -8.65 -6.45
C HIS A 88 -6.17 -7.51 -7.49
N ARG A 89 -6.61 -6.30 -7.17
CA ARG A 89 -6.47 -5.12 -8.05
C ARG A 89 -5.01 -4.81 -8.38
N PHE A 90 -4.11 -4.89 -7.40
CA PHE A 90 -2.69 -4.70 -7.64
C PHE A 90 -2.12 -5.74 -8.62
N ARG A 91 -2.46 -7.02 -8.42
CA ARG A 91 -2.02 -8.11 -9.30
C ARG A 91 -2.55 -7.94 -10.72
N SER A 92 -3.79 -7.48 -10.88
CA SER A 92 -4.40 -7.20 -12.18
C SER A 92 -3.75 -6.02 -12.93
N CYS A 93 -2.97 -5.19 -12.24
CA CYS A 93 -2.17 -4.12 -12.86
C CYS A 93 -0.77 -4.57 -13.28
N LEU A 94 -0.31 -5.74 -12.83
CA LEU A 94 0.92 -6.31 -13.37
C LEU A 94 0.65 -6.74 -14.82
N PRO A 95 1.57 -6.45 -15.75
CA PRO A 95 1.52 -7.13 -17.03
C PRO A 95 1.52 -8.64 -16.78
N PRO A 96 0.86 -9.45 -17.64
CA PRO A 96 1.05 -10.90 -17.60
C PRO A 96 2.51 -11.18 -17.93
N LEU A 97 3.36 -11.22 -16.91
CA LEU A 97 4.77 -11.53 -17.09
C LEU A 97 4.95 -13.02 -16.85
N ILE A 98 5.78 -13.63 -17.70
CA ILE A 98 6.63 -14.77 -17.37
C ILE A 98 6.73 -14.84 -15.86
N ALA A 99 6.13 -15.88 -15.29
CA ALA A 99 6.09 -16.15 -13.88
C ALA A 99 7.53 -16.12 -13.36
N PHE A 100 8.00 -14.96 -12.92
CA PHE A 100 8.99 -14.95 -11.87
C PHE A 100 8.22 -15.37 -10.65
N ASP A 101 8.17 -16.70 -10.51
CA ASP A 101 8.05 -17.43 -9.25
C ASP A 101 8.74 -16.60 -8.17
N ARG A 102 7.97 -15.71 -7.53
CA ARG A 102 8.31 -15.22 -6.21
C ARG A 102 7.93 -16.37 -5.30
N HIS A 103 8.85 -17.32 -5.25
CA HIS A 103 8.88 -18.47 -4.37
C HIS A 103 8.50 -18.01 -2.96
N ASP A 104 7.36 -18.50 -2.50
CA ASP A 104 6.94 -18.43 -1.10
C ASP A 104 7.57 -19.66 -0.43
N PRO A 105 8.51 -19.50 0.54
CA PRO A 105 8.90 -20.62 1.39
C PRO A 105 7.78 -20.96 2.39
#